data_AF-A0A939ZB34-F1
#
_entry.id   AF-A0A939ZB34-F1
#
_cell.length_a   1.000
_cell.length_b   1.000
_cell.length_c   1.000
_cell.angle_alpha   90.00
_cell.angle_beta   90.00
_cell.angle_gamma   90.00
#
_symmetry.space_group_name_H-M   'P 1'
#
loop_
_entity.id
_entity.type
_entity.pdbx_description
1 polymer ?
#
loop_
_entity_poly.entity_id
_entity_poly.type
_entity_poly.pdbx_seq_one_letter_code
_entity_poly.pdbx_strand_id
1 'polypeptide(L)'
;MRFRSLKPLCILAASAVLCACSQGTVQNTDPASDTETVKDEDLSTQSEDKKAEDDPSAKAPEKVFFSYRNNSCILKNPASGSDLMSGNYYTIDLDSSDIKLYPSLYEALCTYNEAEEKRVKDSMNSYSADMIEFQNEGFEGSGEVFTDICLLRADDKAFSFALQDYSYMGGAHGYTQYYGFCYDPKTGERISFSDIVKDTDKLPQIIVDELEKQNELKDYFKECPTDKENLLADIPGRLEDNAKGLAWALDHDGIWVYFEDYAMGSYVAGSQAVKISFADYPDIFTDTYDNYKNGDIPDIKTQAVKKEDAPESVLQAQTGNTESVNDDPFFGLWVEAFKEKQLALDLVDKLKEKGIEAYSIYSCEYENLNKEPLWCVTIGLSGSEPEAQAYIDDATKAGFPDAYVKYTGNRLCKRIYCYIYSDQGLEITPSKVTMNEIPTEDLSGTSDDEGPRTLVIDSDTVFDSSCAMQTFGGYKQGESPVEWFNKAKGPDLLGVYDVSITGDHIDAVYGNYWWD
;
A
#
# COMPACT_ATOMS: atom_id res chain seq x y z
N MET A 1 23.89 13.10 -22.83
CA MET A 1 24.21 11.94 -23.67
C MET A 1 22.89 11.30 -24.09
N ARG A 2 22.65 11.13 -25.39
CA ARG A 2 21.43 10.49 -25.93
C ARG A 2 21.48 8.99 -25.61
N PHE A 3 20.53 8.47 -24.85
CA PHE A 3 20.34 7.02 -24.76
C PHE A 3 19.60 6.54 -26.02
N ARG A 4 20.25 5.64 -26.76
CA ARG A 4 19.67 4.92 -27.90
C ARG A 4 19.03 3.65 -27.34
N SER A 5 17.76 3.41 -27.66
CA SER A 5 17.12 2.12 -27.42
C SER A 5 17.74 1.05 -28.32
N LEU A 6 18.13 -0.06 -27.72
CA LEU A 6 18.49 -1.30 -28.40
C LEU A 6 17.30 -2.25 -28.22
N LYS A 7 16.59 -2.56 -29.30
CA LYS A 7 15.59 -3.63 -29.33
C LYS A 7 16.28 -4.99 -29.28
N PRO A 8 15.88 -5.92 -28.40
CA PRO A 8 16.08 -7.33 -28.63
C PRO A 8 14.83 -7.94 -29.29
N LEU A 9 15.09 -8.70 -30.34
CA LEU A 9 14.13 -9.56 -31.03
C LEU A 9 14.00 -10.85 -30.21
N CYS A 10 12.88 -11.07 -29.50
CA CYS A 10 12.63 -12.32 -28.78
C CYS A 10 11.73 -13.25 -29.60
N ILE A 11 12.30 -14.42 -29.92
CA ILE A 11 11.60 -15.60 -30.43
C ILE A 11 10.96 -16.30 -29.23
N LEU A 12 9.64 -16.44 -29.24
CA LEU A 12 8.89 -17.20 -28.24
C LEU A 12 9.27 -18.70 -28.27
N ALA A 13 9.79 -19.20 -27.16
CA ALA A 13 9.72 -20.60 -26.79
C ALA A 13 9.11 -20.67 -25.38
N ALA A 14 7.83 -21.04 -25.32
CA ALA A 14 7.09 -21.21 -24.08
C ALA A 14 7.52 -22.52 -23.40
N SER A 15 8.08 -22.40 -22.19
CA SER A 15 8.15 -23.48 -21.22
C SER A 15 7.58 -22.93 -19.92
N ALA A 16 6.36 -23.34 -19.60
CA ALA A 16 5.67 -22.98 -18.37
C ALA A 16 6.34 -23.69 -17.18
N VAL A 17 6.85 -22.91 -16.24
CA VAL A 17 7.11 -23.32 -14.86
C VAL A 17 6.20 -22.42 -14.03
N LEU A 18 5.24 -23.05 -13.34
CA LEU A 18 4.23 -22.41 -12.50
C LEU A 18 4.83 -22.22 -11.10
N CYS A 19 4.87 -20.98 -10.62
CA CYS A 19 5.04 -20.62 -9.21
C CYS A 19 3.99 -19.54 -8.93
N ALA A 20 3.08 -19.81 -8.00
CA ALA A 20 2.04 -18.89 -7.56
C ALA A 20 2.64 -17.97 -6.50
N CYS A 21 2.44 -16.65 -6.62
CA CYS A 21 2.86 -15.68 -5.63
C CYS A 21 1.63 -14.95 -5.11
N SER A 22 1.40 -15.04 -3.80
CA SER A 22 0.54 -14.13 -3.03
C SER A 22 1.20 -12.74 -2.99
N GLN A 23 0.42 -11.67 -3.17
CA GLN A 23 0.86 -10.29 -2.94
C GLN A 23 -0.09 -9.66 -1.93
N GLY A 24 0.48 -9.18 -0.82
CA GLY A 24 -0.24 -8.40 0.17
C GLY A 24 -0.55 -7.02 -0.36
N THR A 25 -1.82 -6.62 -0.29
CA THR A 25 -2.29 -5.27 -0.58
C THR A 25 -1.66 -4.29 0.42
N VAL A 26 -0.71 -3.47 -0.02
CA VAL A 26 -0.19 -2.35 0.76
C VAL A 26 -1.23 -1.23 0.71
N GLN A 27 -2.05 -1.11 1.76
CA GLN A 27 -2.89 0.06 1.93
C GLN A 27 -2.02 1.31 2.15
N ASN A 28 -2.38 2.40 1.48
CA ASN A 28 -1.82 3.75 1.66
C ASN A 28 -1.96 4.21 3.13
N THR A 29 -0.94 3.97 3.94
CA THR A 29 -0.75 4.63 5.23
C THR A 29 0.32 5.70 5.08
N ASP A 30 -0.09 6.96 5.04
CA ASP A 30 0.81 8.09 5.28
C ASP A 30 1.45 7.92 6.67
N PRO A 31 2.77 8.14 6.81
CA PRO A 31 3.37 8.29 8.13
C PRO A 31 2.98 9.66 8.70
N ALA A 32 2.19 9.63 9.79
CA ALA A 32 1.84 10.73 10.69
C ALA A 32 0.82 11.78 10.20
N SER A 33 -0.42 11.65 10.69
CA SER A 33 -1.28 12.77 11.08
C SER A 33 -2.36 12.28 12.05
N ASP A 34 -2.05 12.29 13.35
CA ASP A 34 -3.06 12.35 14.40
C ASP A 34 -3.22 13.82 14.77
N THR A 35 -4.36 14.42 14.43
CA THR A 35 -4.81 15.63 15.14
C THR A 35 -6.31 15.66 15.23
N GLU A 36 -6.79 15.69 16.47
CA GLU A 36 -8.19 15.78 16.85
C GLU A 36 -8.88 17.00 16.23
N THR A 37 -10.05 16.75 15.64
CA THR A 37 -11.02 17.78 15.26
C THR A 37 -11.57 18.50 16.49
N VAL A 38 -11.42 19.83 16.54
CA VAL A 38 -12.27 20.72 17.35
C VAL A 38 -13.01 21.67 16.40
N LYS A 39 -14.34 21.70 16.55
CA LYS A 39 -15.26 22.58 15.82
C LYS A 39 -15.44 23.94 16.49
N ASP A 40 -15.74 24.91 15.61
CA ASP A 40 -16.35 26.25 15.80
C ASP A 40 -15.41 27.36 16.33
N GLU A 41 -15.42 28.60 15.83
CA GLU A 41 -16.52 29.40 15.28
C GLU A 41 -16.02 30.60 14.41
N ASP A 42 -16.90 31.04 13.50
CA ASP A 42 -16.94 32.22 12.61
C ASP A 42 -16.02 33.43 12.89
N LEU A 43 -15.24 33.83 11.89
CA LEU A 43 -14.85 35.23 11.66
C LEU A 43 -14.74 35.51 10.15
N SER A 44 -15.89 35.85 9.57
CA SER A 44 -15.99 36.53 8.29
C SER A 44 -15.20 37.85 8.24
N THR A 45 -14.15 37.90 7.42
CA THR A 45 -13.65 39.16 6.84
C THR A 45 -13.38 38.99 5.36
N GLN A 46 -14.19 39.66 4.55
CA GLN A 46 -13.93 39.92 3.13
C GLN A 46 -12.62 40.70 2.97
N SER A 47 -11.75 40.27 2.06
CA SER A 47 -10.74 41.14 1.47
C SER A 47 -10.43 40.73 0.03
N GLU A 48 -11.14 41.40 -0.87
CA GLU A 48 -10.74 41.92 -2.19
C GLU A 48 -9.73 41.13 -3.04
N ASP A 49 -10.22 40.63 -4.17
CA ASP A 49 -9.47 40.29 -5.38
C ASP A 49 -8.48 41.40 -5.75
N LYS A 50 -7.19 41.16 -5.49
CA LYS A 50 -6.10 41.86 -6.18
C LYS A 50 -5.46 40.89 -7.16
N LYS A 51 -5.73 41.13 -8.44
CA LYS A 51 -4.85 40.68 -9.53
C LYS A 51 -3.42 41.11 -9.19
N ALA A 52 -2.51 40.15 -9.07
CA ALA A 52 -1.09 40.41 -9.00
C ALA A 52 -0.65 41.04 -10.34
N GLU A 53 -0.27 42.32 -10.30
CA GLU A 53 0.54 42.91 -11.36
C GLU A 53 1.98 42.39 -11.18
N ASP A 54 2.59 41.92 -12.28
CA ASP A 54 3.99 41.53 -12.38
C ASP A 54 4.88 42.64 -11.80
N ASP A 55 5.49 42.39 -10.64
CA ASP A 55 6.57 43.22 -10.11
C ASP A 55 7.91 42.69 -10.65
N PRO A 56 8.55 43.37 -11.62
CA PRO A 56 9.86 42.99 -12.15
C PRO A 56 11.00 43.13 -11.11
N SER A 57 10.71 43.49 -9.86
CA SER A 57 11.63 43.54 -8.72
C SER A 57 11.58 42.32 -7.79
N ALA A 58 10.74 41.31 -8.04
CA ALA A 58 10.69 40.13 -7.18
C ALA A 58 12.05 39.41 -7.17
N LYS A 59 12.71 39.36 -6.00
CA LYS A 59 13.97 38.64 -5.81
C LYS A 59 13.70 37.15 -6.06
N ALA A 60 14.55 36.50 -6.85
CA ALA A 60 14.47 35.06 -7.08
C ALA A 60 14.46 34.31 -5.73
N PRO A 61 13.70 33.20 -5.61
CA PRO A 61 13.69 32.37 -4.40
C PRO A 61 15.10 32.00 -3.94
N GLU A 62 15.31 31.97 -2.62
CA GLU A 62 16.61 31.60 -2.05
C GLU A 62 16.78 30.09 -2.08
N LYS A 63 17.92 29.62 -2.61
CA LYS A 63 18.20 28.20 -2.76
C LYS A 63 18.39 27.52 -1.40
N VAL A 64 17.88 26.29 -1.30
CA VAL A 64 18.17 25.37 -0.18
C VAL A 64 19.17 24.32 -0.66
N PHE A 65 20.22 24.10 0.11
CA PHE A 65 21.28 23.12 -0.11
C PHE A 65 21.13 21.93 0.83
N PHE A 66 21.35 20.74 0.28
CA PHE A 66 21.16 19.50 1.01
C PHE A 66 21.99 18.38 0.41
N SER A 67 22.02 17.27 1.12
CA SER A 67 22.59 16.03 0.64
C SER A 67 21.63 14.87 0.79
N TYR A 68 21.86 13.82 0.02
CA TYR A 68 21.06 12.62 0.09
C TYR A 68 21.96 11.38 0.00
N ARG A 69 21.52 10.29 0.61
CA ARG A 69 22.27 9.04 0.68
C ARG A 69 21.35 7.86 0.40
N ASN A 70 21.84 6.90 -0.37
CA ASN A 70 21.23 5.59 -0.52
C ASN A 70 21.64 4.68 0.64
N ASN A 71 20.69 4.04 1.31
CA ASN A 71 20.93 3.12 2.41
C ASN A 71 20.41 1.74 2.02
N SER A 72 21.32 0.82 1.69
CA SER A 72 20.97 -0.57 1.34
C SER A 72 20.74 -1.42 2.58
N CYS A 73 19.84 -2.39 2.44
CA CYS A 73 19.53 -3.39 3.46
C CYS A 73 19.34 -4.77 2.83
N ILE A 74 19.78 -5.80 3.55
CA ILE A 74 19.53 -7.20 3.22
C ILE A 74 18.87 -7.86 4.42
N LEU A 75 17.78 -8.57 4.16
CA LEU A 75 17.13 -9.46 5.11
C LEU A 75 17.64 -10.88 4.91
N LYS A 76 18.19 -11.50 5.96
CA LYS A 76 18.72 -12.87 5.91
C LYS A 76 17.79 -13.87 6.55
N ASN A 77 17.78 -15.07 5.97
CA ASN A 77 17.16 -16.26 6.55
C ASN A 77 17.97 -16.66 7.81
N PRO A 78 17.34 -16.71 9.00
CA PRO A 78 18.04 -17.00 10.24
C PRO A 78 18.56 -18.44 10.34
N ALA A 79 17.96 -19.39 9.60
CA ALA A 79 18.35 -20.80 9.63
C ALA A 79 19.52 -21.11 8.67
N SER A 80 19.45 -20.61 7.43
CA SER A 80 20.44 -20.90 6.39
C SER A 80 21.51 -19.81 6.23
N GLY A 81 21.22 -18.58 6.63
CA GLY A 81 22.03 -17.39 6.37
C GLY A 81 21.94 -16.87 4.92
N SER A 82 21.06 -17.43 4.08
CA SER A 82 20.81 -16.94 2.72
C SER A 82 20.10 -15.58 2.75
N ASP A 83 20.24 -14.82 1.65
CA ASP A 83 19.51 -13.57 1.48
C ASP A 83 18.07 -13.90 1.12
N LEU A 84 17.12 -13.42 1.93
CA LEU A 84 15.69 -13.50 1.63
C LEU A 84 15.28 -12.33 0.75
N MET A 85 15.70 -11.13 1.13
CA MET A 85 15.29 -9.91 0.45
C MET A 85 16.42 -8.89 0.43
N SER A 86 16.44 -8.08 -0.63
CA SER A 86 17.29 -6.91 -0.77
C SER A 86 16.42 -5.67 -0.89
N GLY A 87 16.86 -4.56 -0.32
CA GLY A 87 16.15 -3.31 -0.47
C GLY A 87 16.99 -2.09 -0.18
N ASN A 88 16.41 -0.92 -0.40
CA ASN A 88 17.03 0.35 -0.05
C ASN A 88 16.01 1.45 0.24
N TYR A 89 16.50 2.49 0.92
CA TYR A 89 15.78 3.73 1.13
C TYR A 89 16.73 4.92 1.03
N TYR A 90 16.19 6.10 0.74
CA TYR A 90 16.95 7.34 0.65
C TYR A 90 16.74 8.21 1.89
N THR A 91 17.84 8.66 2.48
CA THR A 91 17.81 9.71 3.51
C THR A 91 18.24 11.05 2.92
N ILE A 92 17.65 12.14 3.41
CA ILE A 92 17.90 13.52 2.99
C ILE A 92 18.32 14.34 4.21
N ASP A 93 19.46 15.03 4.11
CA ASP A 93 20.02 15.86 5.17
C ASP A 93 20.23 17.28 4.67
N LEU A 94 19.64 18.28 5.34
CA LEU A 94 19.93 19.69 5.04
C LEU A 94 21.38 20.04 5.36
N ASP A 95 21.97 20.92 4.53
CA ASP A 95 23.30 21.42 4.81
C ASP A 95 23.32 22.27 6.10
N SER A 96 24.43 22.19 6.83
CA SER A 96 24.58 22.86 8.14
C SER A 96 24.35 24.38 8.12
N SER A 97 24.54 25.04 6.96
CA SER A 97 24.23 26.46 6.78
C SER A 97 22.72 26.72 6.79
N ASP A 98 21.94 25.78 6.28
CA ASP A 98 20.52 25.95 5.96
C ASP A 98 19.62 25.41 7.07
N ILE A 99 20.11 24.48 7.91
CA ILE A 99 19.40 24.05 9.14
C ILE A 99 19.02 25.26 10.01
N LYS A 100 19.88 26.29 10.09
CA LYS A 100 19.59 27.50 10.88
C LYS A 100 18.53 28.40 10.26
N LEU A 101 18.37 28.33 8.94
CA LEU A 101 17.40 29.12 8.18
C LEU A 101 16.04 28.41 8.12
N TYR A 102 16.06 27.07 8.08
CA TYR A 102 14.90 26.20 7.89
C TYR A 102 14.86 25.07 8.94
N PRO A 103 14.75 25.39 10.24
CA PRO A 103 14.76 24.38 11.30
C PRO A 103 13.55 23.43 11.23
N SER A 104 12.38 23.92 10.82
CA SER A 104 11.19 23.07 10.68
C SER A 104 11.28 22.11 9.49
N LEU A 105 11.88 22.54 8.37
CA LEU A 105 12.18 21.61 7.27
C LEU A 105 13.18 20.53 7.70
N TYR A 106 14.18 20.88 8.50
CA TYR A 106 15.11 19.90 9.05
C TYR A 106 14.37 18.84 9.88
N GLU A 107 13.46 19.24 10.76
CA GLU A 107 12.63 18.31 11.56
C GLU A 107 11.72 17.43 10.69
N ALA A 108 11.12 18.00 9.65
CA ALA A 108 10.29 17.25 8.70
C ALA A 108 11.10 16.19 7.94
N LEU A 109 12.32 16.52 7.51
CA LEU A 109 13.21 15.60 6.81
C LEU A 109 13.77 14.52 7.76
N CYS A 110 14.03 14.83 9.03
CA CYS A 110 14.36 13.81 10.03
C CYS A 110 13.21 12.81 10.20
N THR A 111 11.97 13.31 10.31
CA THR A 111 10.78 12.47 10.44
C THR A 111 10.58 11.58 9.20
N TYR A 112 10.73 12.15 8.01
CA TYR A 112 10.71 11.40 6.75
C TYR A 112 11.80 10.31 6.71
N ASN A 113 13.04 10.63 7.07
CA ASN A 113 14.15 9.67 7.05
C ASN A 113 13.89 8.47 7.97
N GLU A 114 13.37 8.72 9.18
CA GLU A 114 13.00 7.67 10.14
C GLU A 114 11.83 6.82 9.63
N ALA A 115 10.81 7.46 9.04
CA ALA A 115 9.65 6.79 8.48
C ALA A 115 10.01 5.90 7.29
N GLU A 116 10.84 6.37 6.36
CA GLU A 116 11.26 5.58 5.19
C GLU A 116 12.15 4.39 5.57
N GLU A 117 13.07 4.58 6.52
CA GLU A 117 13.86 3.48 7.06
C GLU A 117 12.94 2.40 7.65
N LYS A 118 11.97 2.81 8.48
CA LYS A 118 11.01 1.89 9.10
C LYS A 118 10.17 1.19 8.03
N ARG A 119 9.60 1.94 7.07
CA ARG A 119 8.73 1.41 6.02
C ARG A 119 9.40 0.32 5.20
N VAL A 120 10.63 0.54 4.72
CA VAL A 120 11.35 -0.46 3.91
C VAL A 120 11.69 -1.70 4.74
N LYS A 121 12.17 -1.53 5.98
CA LYS A 121 12.51 -2.65 6.85
C LYS A 121 11.29 -3.47 7.25
N ASP A 122 10.17 -2.82 7.55
CA ASP A 122 8.92 -3.49 7.90
C ASP A 122 8.32 -4.22 6.70
N SER A 123 8.35 -3.60 5.51
CA SER A 123 7.95 -4.25 4.25
C SER A 123 8.77 -5.51 3.96
N MET A 124 10.10 -5.45 4.11
CA MET A 124 10.92 -6.65 3.97
C MET A 124 10.59 -7.72 5.02
N ASN A 125 10.35 -7.31 6.27
CA ASN A 125 9.99 -8.27 7.33
C ASN A 125 8.61 -8.90 7.10
N SER A 126 7.63 -8.17 6.58
CA SER A 126 6.28 -8.69 6.37
C SER A 126 6.22 -9.83 5.36
N TYR A 127 7.14 -9.87 4.39
CA TYR A 127 7.25 -10.95 3.40
C TYR A 127 8.25 -12.05 3.80
N SER A 128 8.84 -11.97 4.99
CA SER A 128 9.96 -12.85 5.34
C SER A 128 9.58 -14.32 5.46
N ALA A 129 8.36 -14.64 5.91
CA ALA A 129 7.85 -16.01 5.99
C ALA A 129 7.69 -16.63 4.60
N ASP A 130 6.98 -15.93 3.69
CA ASP A 130 6.75 -16.35 2.31
C ASP A 130 8.07 -16.56 1.58
N MET A 131 9.03 -15.65 1.75
CA MET A 131 10.35 -15.78 1.13
C MET A 131 11.15 -16.97 1.66
N ILE A 132 10.98 -17.33 2.94
CA ILE A 132 11.59 -18.55 3.51
C ILE A 132 10.95 -19.79 2.87
N GLU A 133 9.63 -19.80 2.72
CA GLU A 133 8.90 -20.89 2.09
C GLU A 133 9.31 -21.07 0.63
N PHE A 134 9.32 -19.99 -0.16
CA PHE A 134 9.78 -20.04 -1.55
C PHE A 134 11.19 -20.62 -1.64
N GLN A 135 12.11 -20.23 -0.76
CA GLN A 135 13.46 -20.82 -0.73
C GLN A 135 13.44 -22.32 -0.40
N ASN A 136 12.57 -22.77 0.51
CA ASN A 136 12.41 -24.19 0.83
C ASN A 136 11.84 -24.99 -0.35
N GLU A 137 11.00 -24.37 -1.18
CA GLU A 137 10.45 -24.94 -2.41
C GLU A 137 11.41 -24.88 -3.61
N GLY A 138 12.58 -24.25 -3.43
CA GLY A 138 13.65 -24.20 -4.44
C GLY A 138 13.74 -22.91 -5.23
N PHE A 139 13.06 -21.84 -4.81
CA PHE A 139 13.31 -20.50 -5.32
C PHE A 139 14.72 -20.04 -4.94
N GLU A 140 15.58 -19.84 -5.95
CA GLU A 140 16.97 -19.40 -5.75
C GLU A 140 17.13 -17.87 -5.75
N GLY A 141 16.04 -17.11 -5.91
CA GLY A 141 16.07 -15.65 -5.93
C GLY A 141 15.93 -15.02 -4.53
N SER A 142 16.02 -13.69 -4.50
CA SER A 142 15.66 -12.86 -3.35
C SER A 142 14.51 -11.93 -3.72
N GLY A 143 13.64 -11.64 -2.75
CA GLY A 143 12.68 -10.56 -2.88
C GLY A 143 13.38 -9.19 -2.95
N GLU A 144 12.68 -8.19 -3.47
CA GLU A 144 13.23 -6.86 -3.70
C GLU A 144 12.27 -5.79 -3.20
N VAL A 145 12.79 -4.78 -2.50
CA VAL A 145 12.10 -3.54 -2.12
C VAL A 145 13.06 -2.37 -2.37
N PHE A 146 13.06 -1.85 -3.60
CA PHE A 146 13.98 -0.79 -3.99
C PHE A 146 13.26 0.54 -4.19
N THR A 147 13.85 1.60 -3.65
CA THR A 147 13.41 2.98 -3.81
C THR A 147 14.41 3.73 -4.69
N ASP A 148 13.94 4.48 -5.67
CA ASP A 148 14.68 5.51 -6.39
C ASP A 148 14.13 6.90 -6.04
N ILE A 149 15.00 7.92 -5.99
CA ILE A 149 14.61 9.30 -5.64
C ILE A 149 14.72 10.26 -6.83
N CYS A 150 13.66 11.03 -7.07
CA CYS A 150 13.61 12.12 -8.03
C CYS A 150 13.55 13.46 -7.31
N LEU A 151 14.65 14.21 -7.29
CA LEU A 151 14.72 15.54 -6.67
C LEU A 151 14.25 16.59 -7.67
N LEU A 152 13.34 17.48 -7.27
CA LEU A 152 12.68 18.41 -8.18
C LEU A 152 12.94 19.87 -7.82
N ARG A 153 12.67 20.26 -6.57
CA ARG A 153 12.74 21.66 -6.14
C ARG A 153 13.26 21.81 -4.72
N ALA A 154 14.09 22.81 -4.48
CA ALA A 154 14.61 23.13 -3.15
C ALA A 154 14.91 24.63 -3.03
N ASP A 155 13.95 25.43 -2.62
CA ASP A 155 14.13 26.87 -2.42
C ASP A 155 13.35 27.34 -1.18
N ASP A 156 13.29 28.64 -0.91
CA ASP A 156 12.56 29.20 0.24
C ASP A 156 11.03 29.22 0.09
N LYS A 157 10.51 28.60 -0.99
CA LYS A 157 9.09 28.42 -1.27
C LYS A 157 8.65 26.96 -1.17
N ALA A 158 9.47 26.03 -1.64
CA ALA A 158 9.14 24.61 -1.62
C ALA A 158 10.39 23.72 -1.58
N PHE A 159 10.29 22.62 -0.84
CA PHE A 159 11.20 21.48 -0.91
C PHE A 159 10.42 20.26 -1.41
N SER A 160 10.73 19.77 -2.61
CA SER A 160 9.93 18.75 -3.27
C SER A 160 10.75 17.69 -4.00
N PHE A 161 10.31 16.45 -3.86
CA PHE A 161 10.88 15.26 -4.47
C PHE A 161 9.79 14.19 -4.64
N ALA A 162 10.07 13.18 -5.46
CA ALA A 162 9.25 11.99 -5.59
C ALA A 162 10.09 10.74 -5.37
N LEU A 163 9.45 9.68 -4.89
CA LEU A 163 10.02 8.34 -4.80
C LEU A 163 9.39 7.46 -5.85
N GLN A 164 10.21 6.62 -6.47
CA GLN A 164 9.78 5.48 -7.26
C GLN A 164 10.08 4.23 -6.44
N ASP A 165 9.04 3.50 -6.08
CA ASP A 165 9.10 2.32 -5.23
C ASP A 165 8.83 1.08 -6.06
N TYR A 166 9.80 0.19 -6.12
CA TYR A 166 9.72 -1.08 -6.81
C TYR A 166 9.75 -2.23 -5.82
N SER A 167 8.82 -3.17 -5.96
CA SER A 167 8.80 -4.40 -5.18
C SER A 167 8.72 -5.65 -6.06
N TYR A 168 9.36 -6.74 -5.62
CA TYR A 168 9.28 -8.04 -6.27
C TYR A 168 9.33 -9.17 -5.23
N MET A 169 8.34 -10.06 -5.26
CA MET A 169 8.18 -11.15 -4.28
C MET A 169 8.20 -12.54 -4.95
N GLY A 170 9.01 -12.73 -6.00
CA GLY A 170 9.19 -14.05 -6.63
C GLY A 170 8.22 -14.42 -7.76
N GLY A 171 7.33 -13.49 -8.15
CA GLY A 171 6.30 -13.71 -9.18
C GLY A 171 6.76 -13.52 -10.63
N ALA A 172 5.78 -13.32 -11.54
CA ALA A 172 6.09 -13.12 -12.96
C ALA A 172 6.86 -11.82 -13.25
N HIS A 173 6.62 -10.78 -12.45
CA HIS A 173 7.27 -9.48 -12.52
C HIS A 173 7.10 -8.74 -11.19
N GLY A 174 7.84 -7.64 -11.02
CA GLY A 174 7.65 -6.73 -9.88
C GLY A 174 6.56 -5.69 -10.14
N TYR A 175 6.39 -4.78 -9.19
CA TYR A 175 5.42 -3.69 -9.25
C TYR A 175 6.08 -2.37 -8.87
N THR A 176 5.80 -1.33 -9.66
CA THR A 176 6.30 0.02 -9.45
C THR A 176 5.17 0.95 -9.05
N GLN A 177 5.33 1.65 -7.93
CA GLN A 177 4.48 2.75 -7.48
C GLN A 177 5.30 4.00 -7.18
N TYR A 178 4.62 5.11 -6.89
CA TYR A 178 5.28 6.39 -6.63
C TYR A 178 4.70 7.07 -5.41
N TYR A 179 5.54 7.88 -4.77
CA TYR A 179 5.13 8.76 -3.69
C TYR A 179 5.64 10.17 -3.94
N GLY A 180 4.77 11.15 -3.75
CA GLY A 180 5.08 12.56 -3.95
C GLY A 180 5.36 13.25 -2.62
N PHE A 181 6.39 14.11 -2.55
CA PHE A 181 6.70 14.89 -1.36
C PHE A 181 6.87 16.37 -1.68
N CYS A 182 6.16 17.23 -0.94
CA CYS A 182 6.23 18.69 -1.10
C CYS A 182 6.06 19.36 0.26
N TYR A 183 7.09 20.08 0.73
CA TYR A 183 7.13 20.74 2.03
C TYR A 183 7.30 22.24 1.88
N ASP A 184 6.67 23.02 2.76
CA ASP A 184 7.02 24.42 2.99
C ASP A 184 8.32 24.47 3.83
N PRO A 185 9.41 25.05 3.33
CA PRO A 185 10.69 25.08 4.05
C PRO A 185 10.65 25.82 5.40
N LYS A 186 9.72 26.76 5.57
CA LYS A 186 9.62 27.62 6.76
C LYS A 186 8.82 26.94 7.85
N THR A 187 7.74 26.24 7.50
CA THR A 187 6.87 25.58 8.48
C THR A 187 7.19 24.09 8.65
N GLY A 188 7.85 23.46 7.67
CA GLY A 188 8.07 22.02 7.65
C GLY A 188 6.81 21.21 7.31
N GLU A 189 5.68 21.86 7.07
CA GLU A 189 4.40 21.21 6.77
C GLU A 189 4.30 20.84 5.29
N ARG A 190 3.42 19.88 4.99
CA ARG A 190 3.12 19.45 3.62
C ARG A 190 2.34 20.55 2.89
N ILE A 191 2.80 20.95 1.71
CA ILE A 191 2.06 21.85 0.83
C ILE A 191 0.89 21.07 0.24
N SER A 192 -0.32 21.64 0.31
CA SER A 192 -1.51 21.00 -0.23
C SER A 192 -1.58 21.11 -1.75
N PHE A 193 -2.15 20.10 -2.41
CA PHE A 193 -2.36 20.17 -3.87
C PHE A 193 -3.21 21.37 -4.26
N SER A 194 -4.23 21.70 -3.46
CA SER A 194 -5.11 22.86 -3.63
C SER A 194 -4.41 24.21 -3.47
N ASP A 195 -3.25 24.27 -2.82
CA ASP A 195 -2.45 25.50 -2.73
C ASP A 195 -1.74 25.82 -4.06
N ILE A 196 -1.60 24.80 -4.91
CA ILE A 196 -0.90 24.87 -6.21
C ILE A 196 -1.90 24.87 -7.36
N VAL A 197 -2.93 24.01 -7.31
CA VAL A 197 -3.93 23.82 -8.37
C VAL A 197 -5.29 24.35 -7.91
N LYS A 198 -5.80 25.37 -8.62
CA LYS A 198 -7.07 26.03 -8.31
C LYS A 198 -8.27 25.54 -9.14
N ASP A 199 -8.02 24.90 -10.28
CA ASP A 199 -9.06 24.36 -11.17
C ASP A 199 -8.73 22.89 -11.49
N THR A 200 -9.34 21.98 -10.73
CA THR A 200 -9.16 20.53 -10.92
C THR A 200 -10.10 19.95 -11.97
N ASP A 201 -11.17 20.65 -12.38
CA ASP A 201 -12.19 20.14 -13.31
C ASP A 201 -11.60 19.84 -14.70
N LYS A 202 -10.64 20.64 -15.14
CA LYS A 202 -9.98 20.47 -16.45
C LYS A 202 -8.79 19.52 -16.39
N LEU A 203 -8.30 19.22 -15.19
CA LEU A 203 -7.04 18.51 -15.00
C LEU A 203 -7.05 17.07 -15.55
N PRO A 204 -8.13 16.27 -15.44
CA PRO A 204 -8.16 14.92 -16.03
C PRO A 204 -7.83 14.90 -17.51
N GLN A 205 -8.45 15.78 -18.29
CA GLN A 205 -8.21 15.85 -19.73
C GLN A 205 -6.79 16.35 -20.04
N ILE A 206 -6.31 17.35 -19.30
CA ILE A 206 -4.96 17.89 -19.44
C ILE A 206 -3.90 16.80 -19.17
N ILE A 207 -4.07 16.02 -18.10
CA ILE A 207 -3.18 14.92 -17.73
C ILE A 207 -3.11 13.89 -18.86
N VAL A 208 -4.25 13.43 -19.36
CA VAL A 208 -4.31 12.41 -20.42
C VAL A 208 -3.72 12.92 -21.73
N ASP A 209 -4.02 14.16 -22.12
CA ASP A 209 -3.48 14.76 -23.35
C ASP A 209 -1.96 14.96 -23.28
N GLU A 210 -1.44 15.39 -22.12
CA GLU A 210 0.00 15.53 -21.90
C GLU A 210 0.71 14.17 -21.78
N LEU A 211 0.07 13.15 -21.20
CA LEU A 211 0.58 11.77 -21.21
C LEU A 211 0.78 11.26 -22.65
N GLU A 212 -0.21 11.45 -23.52
CA GLU A 212 -0.10 11.08 -24.94
C GLU A 212 0.97 11.87 -25.71
N LYS A 213 1.22 13.11 -25.31
CA LYS A 213 2.17 14.01 -25.97
C LYS A 213 3.61 13.79 -25.52
N GLN A 214 3.81 13.53 -24.23
CA GLN A 214 5.13 13.43 -23.60
C GLN A 214 5.67 12.01 -23.62
N ASN A 215 4.78 11.00 -23.63
CA ASN A 215 5.15 9.59 -23.58
C ASN A 215 4.78 8.85 -24.87
N GLU A 216 5.29 7.63 -25.04
CA GLU A 216 5.02 6.79 -26.22
C GLU A 216 3.63 6.10 -26.14
N LEU A 217 2.61 6.76 -25.56
CA LEU A 217 1.29 6.19 -25.30
C LEU A 217 0.27 6.38 -26.42
N LYS A 218 0.56 7.23 -27.41
CA LYS A 218 -0.39 7.54 -28.48
C LYS A 218 -0.83 6.32 -29.29
N ASP A 219 0.12 5.45 -29.64
CA ASP A 219 -0.20 4.21 -30.37
C ASP A 219 -0.85 3.19 -29.43
N TYR A 220 -0.42 3.13 -28.16
CA TYR A 220 -1.04 2.28 -27.13
C TYR A 220 -2.54 2.60 -26.95
N PHE A 221 -2.91 3.85 -26.66
CA PHE A 221 -4.32 4.22 -26.46
C PHE A 221 -5.15 4.16 -27.76
N LYS A 222 -4.51 4.23 -28.92
CA LYS A 222 -5.21 3.98 -30.19
C LYS A 222 -5.58 2.50 -30.34
N GLU A 223 -4.74 1.59 -29.86
CA GLU A 223 -4.99 0.15 -29.86
C GLU A 223 -5.91 -0.28 -28.70
N CYS A 224 -5.79 0.40 -27.55
CA CYS A 224 -6.54 0.18 -26.32
C CYS A 224 -7.34 1.44 -25.91
N PRO A 225 -8.41 1.82 -26.65
CA PRO A 225 -9.16 3.04 -26.35
C PRO A 225 -9.91 2.99 -25.02
N THR A 226 -10.32 1.80 -24.57
CA THR A 226 -10.98 1.61 -23.27
C THR A 226 -10.05 1.95 -22.10
N ASP A 227 -8.76 1.70 -22.21
CA ASP A 227 -7.80 2.00 -21.15
C ASP A 227 -7.65 3.51 -20.97
N LYS A 228 -7.66 4.27 -22.07
CA LYS A 228 -7.70 5.73 -22.04
C LYS A 228 -8.98 6.25 -21.39
N GLU A 229 -10.13 5.68 -21.74
CA GLU A 229 -11.43 6.05 -21.16
C GLU A 229 -11.46 5.76 -19.66
N ASN A 230 -10.93 4.61 -19.23
CA ASN A 230 -10.84 4.22 -17.83
C ASN A 230 -9.91 5.16 -17.05
N LEU A 231 -8.71 5.44 -17.57
CA LEU A 231 -7.78 6.40 -16.95
C LEU A 231 -8.43 7.78 -16.78
N LEU A 232 -9.11 8.28 -17.82
CA LEU A 232 -9.80 9.56 -17.77
C LEU A 232 -10.92 9.58 -16.71
N ALA A 233 -11.64 8.45 -16.54
CA ALA A 233 -12.70 8.30 -15.56
C ALA A 233 -12.18 8.10 -14.12
N ASP A 234 -10.97 7.58 -13.97
CA ASP A 234 -10.33 7.28 -12.68
C ASP A 234 -9.69 8.53 -12.03
N ILE A 235 -9.07 9.41 -12.83
CA ILE A 235 -8.38 10.61 -12.32
C ILE A 235 -9.25 11.48 -11.38
N PRO A 236 -10.55 11.74 -11.66
CA PRO A 236 -11.39 12.50 -10.73
C PRO A 236 -11.42 11.94 -9.30
N GLY A 237 -11.51 10.61 -9.13
CA GLY A 237 -11.47 9.96 -7.81
C GLY A 237 -10.11 10.13 -7.14
N ARG A 238 -9.02 10.08 -7.91
CA ARG A 238 -7.67 10.31 -7.40
C ARG A 238 -7.40 11.75 -6.98
N LEU A 239 -8.15 12.71 -7.54
CA LEU A 239 -8.09 14.14 -7.18
C LEU A 239 -8.85 14.48 -5.90
N GLU A 240 -9.70 13.57 -5.41
CA GLU A 240 -10.39 13.73 -4.14
C GLU A 240 -9.39 13.85 -2.97
N ASP A 241 -9.87 14.40 -1.86
CA ASP A 241 -9.09 14.59 -0.63
C ASP A 241 -7.70 15.21 -0.88
N ASN A 242 -7.68 16.31 -1.64
CA ASN A 242 -6.46 17.06 -1.97
C ASN A 242 -5.46 16.25 -2.80
N ALA A 243 -5.97 15.52 -3.81
CA ALA A 243 -5.21 14.65 -4.70
C ALA A 243 -4.44 13.54 -3.99
N LYS A 244 -5.00 12.98 -2.91
CA LYS A 244 -4.36 11.89 -2.15
C LYS A 244 -4.15 10.61 -2.99
N GLY A 245 -4.97 10.38 -4.01
CA GLY A 245 -4.84 9.25 -4.92
C GLY A 245 -3.81 9.46 -6.05
N LEU A 246 -3.13 10.61 -6.11
CA LEU A 246 -2.07 10.88 -7.08
C LEU A 246 -0.73 11.05 -6.38
N ALA A 247 0.30 10.38 -6.90
CA ALA A 247 1.67 10.73 -6.59
C ALA A 247 2.05 11.98 -7.39
N TRP A 248 2.22 13.11 -6.71
CA TRP A 248 2.58 14.37 -7.37
C TRP A 248 3.69 15.12 -6.62
N ALA A 249 4.49 15.88 -7.37
CA ALA A 249 5.54 16.69 -6.79
C ALA A 249 5.74 18.00 -7.57
N LEU A 250 6.21 19.03 -6.88
CA LEU A 250 6.31 20.39 -7.39
C LEU A 250 7.70 20.62 -8.01
N ASP A 251 7.73 21.01 -9.28
CA ASP A 251 8.91 21.51 -9.97
C ASP A 251 8.92 23.05 -9.91
N HIS A 252 9.95 23.67 -10.49
CA HIS A 252 10.08 25.14 -10.53
C HIS A 252 9.09 25.81 -11.50
N ASP A 253 8.59 25.06 -12.48
CA ASP A 253 7.82 25.53 -13.66
C ASP A 253 6.58 24.67 -13.96
N GLY A 254 6.16 23.84 -12.99
CA GLY A 254 5.01 22.96 -13.14
C GLY A 254 4.88 21.96 -11.99
N ILE A 255 3.96 21.01 -12.16
CA ILE A 255 3.87 19.80 -11.34
C ILE A 255 4.24 18.58 -12.16
N TRP A 256 4.84 17.58 -11.53
CA TRP A 256 4.91 16.22 -12.04
C TRP A 256 3.81 15.39 -11.38
N VAL A 257 3.12 14.59 -12.19
CA VAL A 257 2.19 13.55 -11.74
C VAL A 257 2.74 12.22 -12.20
N TYR A 258 2.81 11.26 -11.28
CA TYR A 258 3.35 9.93 -11.48
C TYR A 258 2.24 8.89 -11.37
N PHE A 259 2.29 7.91 -12.25
CA PHE A 259 1.34 6.83 -12.36
C PHE A 259 2.08 5.51 -12.23
N GLU A 260 1.63 4.70 -11.28
CA GLU A 260 2.08 3.35 -11.00
C GLU A 260 1.86 2.39 -12.19
N ASP A 261 2.47 1.21 -12.12
CA ASP A 261 2.16 0.13 -13.07
C ASP A 261 0.64 -0.14 -13.08
N TYR A 262 0.10 -0.55 -14.23
CA TYR A 262 -1.35 -0.75 -14.46
C TYR A 262 -2.24 0.49 -14.46
N ALA A 263 -1.77 1.66 -14.06
CA ALA A 263 -2.57 2.89 -14.18
C ALA A 263 -3.01 3.18 -15.63
N MET A 264 -2.20 2.79 -16.62
CA MET A 264 -2.52 2.91 -18.04
C MET A 264 -3.31 1.71 -18.59
N GLY A 265 -3.70 0.74 -17.74
CA GLY A 265 -4.48 -0.44 -18.10
C GLY A 265 -3.67 -1.75 -18.08
N SER A 266 -2.48 -1.80 -18.70
CA SER A 266 -1.66 -3.02 -18.75
C SER A 266 -0.25 -2.82 -18.19
N TYR A 267 0.34 -3.89 -17.63
CA TYR A 267 1.72 -3.87 -17.16
C TYR A 267 2.73 -3.47 -18.25
N VAL A 268 2.44 -3.81 -19.52
CA VAL A 268 3.33 -3.49 -20.65
C VAL A 268 3.41 -1.99 -20.93
N ALA A 269 2.35 -1.23 -20.62
CA ALA A 269 2.42 0.22 -20.67
C ALA A 269 3.39 0.77 -19.62
N GLY A 270 3.60 0.03 -18.53
CA GLY A 270 4.47 0.38 -17.41
C GLY A 270 4.01 1.64 -16.67
N SER A 271 4.74 1.98 -15.63
CA SER A 271 4.59 3.25 -14.96
C SER A 271 4.89 4.44 -15.88
N GLN A 272 4.22 5.56 -15.64
CA GLN A 272 4.31 6.76 -16.45
C GLN A 272 4.45 8.00 -15.58
N ALA A 273 5.07 9.04 -16.12
CA ALA A 273 5.10 10.36 -15.49
C ALA A 273 4.72 11.41 -16.52
N VAL A 274 4.07 12.49 -16.07
CA VAL A 274 3.67 13.61 -16.91
C VAL A 274 3.91 14.93 -16.20
N LYS A 275 4.48 15.89 -16.93
CA LYS A 275 4.67 17.24 -16.43
C LYS A 275 3.55 18.15 -16.91
N ILE A 276 2.87 18.82 -15.99
CA ILE A 276 1.90 19.87 -16.32
C ILE A 276 2.54 21.21 -16.01
N SER A 277 2.94 21.95 -17.06
CA SER A 277 3.67 23.21 -16.91
C SER A 277 2.75 24.38 -16.55
N PHE A 278 3.24 25.26 -15.67
CA PHE A 278 2.57 26.52 -15.35
C PHE A 278 2.38 27.41 -16.59
N ALA A 279 3.37 27.43 -17.49
CA ALA A 279 3.34 28.28 -18.67
C ALA A 279 2.30 27.84 -19.70
N ASP A 280 2.10 26.52 -19.85
CA ASP A 280 1.14 25.96 -20.80
C ASP A 280 -0.30 26.02 -20.27
N TYR A 281 -0.48 25.96 -18.94
CA TYR A 281 -1.79 25.89 -18.28
C TYR A 281 -1.98 26.93 -17.15
N PRO A 282 -1.77 28.24 -17.39
CA PRO A 282 -1.77 29.26 -16.33
C PRO A 282 -3.12 29.44 -15.61
N ASP A 283 -4.22 29.06 -16.27
CA ASP A 283 -5.56 29.15 -15.70
C ASP A 283 -5.84 28.04 -14.66
N ILE A 284 -5.01 26.99 -14.61
CA ILE A 284 -5.15 25.83 -13.72
C ILE A 284 -4.48 26.06 -12.36
N PHE A 285 -3.40 26.84 -12.35
CA PHE A 285 -2.52 26.99 -11.19
C PHE A 285 -2.77 28.28 -10.43
N THR A 286 -2.43 28.28 -9.14
CA THR A 286 -2.24 29.51 -8.37
C THR A 286 -0.95 30.19 -8.82
N ASP A 287 -0.84 31.50 -8.61
CA ASP A 287 0.39 32.24 -8.91
C ASP A 287 1.48 32.09 -7.83
N THR A 288 1.17 31.39 -6.73
CA THR A 288 2.01 31.30 -5.53
C THR A 288 3.39 30.68 -5.83
N TYR A 289 3.40 29.61 -6.62
CA TYR A 289 4.58 28.75 -6.83
C TYR A 289 5.24 28.91 -8.20
N ASP A 290 4.66 29.72 -9.08
CA ASP A 290 5.22 30.02 -10.39
C ASP A 290 6.21 31.20 -10.31
N ASN A 291 7.30 30.98 -9.58
CA ASN A 291 8.26 32.04 -9.20
C ASN A 291 9.41 32.22 -10.22
N TYR A 292 9.42 31.43 -11.29
CA TYR A 292 10.49 31.39 -12.29
C TYR A 292 10.05 31.76 -13.71
N LYS A 293 8.81 32.24 -13.91
CA LYS A 293 8.22 32.65 -15.22
C LYS A 293 9.19 33.43 -16.14
N ASN A 294 10.05 34.28 -15.56
CA ASN A 294 10.99 35.16 -16.28
C ASN A 294 12.46 34.98 -15.87
N GLY A 295 12.78 33.92 -15.11
CA GLY A 295 14.10 33.69 -14.52
C GLY A 295 14.74 32.38 -14.97
N ASP A 296 16.01 32.19 -14.63
CA ASP A 296 16.69 30.91 -14.86
C ASP A 296 16.21 29.88 -13.83
N ILE A 297 15.63 28.77 -14.31
CA ILE A 297 15.28 27.63 -13.47
C ILE A 297 16.57 27.01 -12.91
N PRO A 298 16.71 26.89 -11.57
CA PRO A 298 17.86 26.24 -10.96
C PRO A 298 17.98 24.78 -11.39
N ASP A 299 19.20 24.34 -11.70
CA ASP A 299 19.48 22.90 -11.77
C ASP A 299 19.60 22.35 -10.34
N ILE A 300 18.64 21.51 -9.94
CA ILE A 300 18.58 20.88 -8.62
C ILE A 300 19.88 20.15 -8.25
N LYS A 301 20.64 19.67 -9.25
CA LYS A 301 21.95 19.02 -9.03
C LYS A 301 23.03 19.98 -8.52
N THR A 302 22.82 21.28 -8.65
CA THR A 302 23.70 22.30 -8.06
C THR A 302 23.44 22.52 -6.57
N GLN A 303 22.35 21.96 -6.06
CA GLN A 303 21.86 22.14 -4.68
C GLN A 303 21.90 20.83 -3.89
N ALA A 304 21.74 19.70 -4.58
CA ALA A 304 21.75 18.37 -4.00
C ALA A 304 23.10 17.68 -4.18
N VAL A 305 23.72 17.24 -3.07
CA VAL A 305 24.95 16.43 -3.11
C VAL A 305 24.63 14.97 -2.78
N LYS A 306 24.83 14.06 -3.74
CA LYS A 306 24.79 12.61 -3.47
C LYS A 306 25.99 12.25 -2.60
N LYS A 307 25.75 11.69 -1.41
CA LYS A 307 26.80 11.08 -0.58
C LYS A 307 27.14 9.68 -1.09
N GLU A 308 28.29 9.15 -0.68
CA GLU A 308 28.56 7.72 -0.83
C GLU A 308 27.45 6.92 -0.15
N ASP A 309 27.06 5.83 -0.81
CA ASP A 309 26.04 4.91 -0.31
C ASP A 309 26.46 4.37 1.07
N ALA A 310 25.50 4.18 1.97
CA ALA A 310 25.78 3.66 3.30
C ALA A 310 26.30 2.22 3.22
N PRO A 311 27.08 1.75 4.21
CA PRO A 311 27.32 0.33 4.38
C PRO A 311 26.00 -0.42 4.44
N GLU A 312 25.94 -1.55 3.74
CA GLU A 312 24.77 -2.41 3.74
C GLU A 312 24.39 -2.84 5.17
N SER A 313 23.14 -2.60 5.53
CA SER A 313 22.59 -3.04 6.81
C SER A 313 22.05 -4.47 6.69
N VAL A 314 22.41 -5.33 7.64
CA VAL A 314 21.97 -6.73 7.66
C VAL A 314 20.91 -6.91 8.73
N LEU A 315 19.72 -7.27 8.31
CA LEU A 315 18.58 -7.63 9.14
C LEU A 315 18.50 -9.15 9.23
N GLN A 316 17.96 -9.66 10.35
CA GLN A 316 17.57 -11.05 10.48
C GLN A 316 16.06 -11.11 10.40
N ALA A 317 15.51 -11.96 9.53
CA ALA A 317 14.07 -12.19 9.52
C ALA A 317 13.64 -12.60 10.93
N GLN A 318 12.61 -11.94 11.45
CA GLN A 318 12.02 -12.37 12.69
C GLN A 318 11.36 -13.71 12.43
N THR A 319 11.81 -14.76 13.13
CA THR A 319 11.09 -16.04 13.18
C THR A 319 9.86 -15.85 14.06
N GLY A 320 8.93 -15.03 13.59
CA GLY A 320 7.57 -15.05 14.10
C GLY A 320 6.98 -16.38 13.67
N ASN A 321 7.16 -17.42 14.50
CA ASN A 321 6.19 -18.49 14.54
C ASN A 321 4.84 -17.82 14.82
N THR A 322 4.06 -17.61 13.78
CA THR A 322 2.60 -17.62 13.90
C THR A 322 2.23 -19.08 14.13
N GLU A 323 2.50 -19.59 15.33
CA GLU A 323 1.96 -20.88 15.74
C GLU A 323 0.45 -20.83 15.54
N SER A 324 -0.04 -21.72 14.68
CA SER A 324 -1.46 -21.92 14.46
C SER A 324 -2.15 -22.08 15.80
N VAL A 325 -3.18 -21.25 16.02
CA VAL A 325 -4.12 -21.49 17.10
C VAL A 325 -4.87 -22.74 16.68
N ASN A 326 -4.54 -23.86 17.33
CA ASN A 326 -5.16 -25.16 17.10
C ASN A 326 -6.70 -25.00 17.05
N ASP A 327 -7.40 -25.73 16.17
CA ASP A 327 -8.87 -25.62 15.97
C ASP A 327 -9.71 -25.91 17.23
N ASP A 328 -9.06 -26.33 18.32
CA ASP A 328 -9.67 -26.64 19.59
C ASP A 328 -10.05 -25.35 20.37
N PRO A 329 -11.27 -25.28 20.94
CA PRO A 329 -11.67 -24.20 21.83
C PRO A 329 -10.74 -24.02 23.03
N PHE A 330 -10.35 -22.78 23.31
CA PHE A 330 -9.43 -22.42 24.40
C PHE A 330 -9.95 -21.26 25.26
N PHE A 331 -9.34 -21.10 26.43
CA PHE A 331 -9.43 -19.88 27.26
C PHE A 331 -8.27 -18.95 26.90
N GLY A 332 -8.60 -17.70 26.60
CA GLY A 332 -7.61 -16.62 26.40
C GLY A 332 -7.66 -15.61 27.54
N LEU A 333 -6.52 -14.97 27.83
CA LEU A 333 -6.47 -13.74 28.62
C LEU A 333 -6.45 -12.54 27.65
N TRP A 334 -7.63 -11.99 27.39
CA TRP A 334 -7.84 -10.97 26.37
C TRP A 334 -7.41 -9.60 26.88
N VAL A 335 -6.62 -8.88 26.07
CA VAL A 335 -5.98 -7.61 26.48
C VAL A 335 -6.42 -6.41 25.66
N GLU A 336 -6.67 -6.57 24.36
CA GLU A 336 -7.03 -5.48 23.46
C GLU A 336 -7.74 -6.03 22.21
N ALA A 337 -8.46 -5.19 21.48
CA ALA A 337 -9.07 -5.58 20.20
C ALA A 337 -9.02 -4.43 19.19
N PHE A 338 -8.72 -4.76 17.93
CA PHE A 338 -8.52 -3.79 16.85
C PHE A 338 -9.41 -4.12 15.66
N LYS A 339 -9.77 -3.08 14.88
CA LYS A 339 -10.40 -3.28 13.57
C LYS A 339 -9.37 -3.69 12.50
N GLU A 340 -8.15 -3.18 12.63
CA GLU A 340 -7.04 -3.45 11.70
C GLU A 340 -6.15 -4.57 12.24
N LYS A 341 -5.86 -5.56 11.40
CA LYS A 341 -5.05 -6.74 11.76
C LYS A 341 -3.64 -6.33 12.21
N GLN A 342 -3.03 -5.39 11.51
CA GLN A 342 -1.65 -5.00 11.77
C GLN A 342 -1.45 -4.42 13.18
N LEU A 343 -2.41 -3.64 13.68
CA LEU A 343 -2.35 -3.11 15.05
C LEU A 343 -2.38 -4.23 16.12
N ALA A 344 -3.12 -5.31 15.86
CA ALA A 344 -3.13 -6.48 16.73
C ALA A 344 -1.79 -7.23 16.68
N LEU A 345 -1.20 -7.39 15.49
CA LEU A 345 0.11 -8.02 15.30
C LEU A 345 1.23 -7.20 15.96
N ASP A 346 1.25 -5.88 15.78
CA ASP A 346 2.22 -4.99 16.43
C ASP A 346 2.16 -5.11 17.96
N LEU A 347 0.97 -5.30 18.53
CA LEU A 347 0.83 -5.53 19.97
C LEU A 347 1.33 -6.93 20.37
N VAL A 348 1.02 -7.96 19.59
CA VAL A 348 1.55 -9.31 19.80
C VAL A 348 3.07 -9.30 19.81
N ASP A 349 3.71 -8.62 18.86
CA ASP A 349 5.17 -8.54 18.78
C ASP A 349 5.78 -7.81 19.97
N LYS A 350 5.19 -6.68 20.39
CA LYS A 350 5.59 -5.95 21.61
C LYS A 350 5.47 -6.79 22.88
N LEU A 351 4.50 -7.70 22.95
CA LEU A 351 4.35 -8.63 24.07
C LEU A 351 5.42 -9.74 23.99
N LYS A 352 5.65 -10.32 22.81
CA LYS A 352 6.68 -11.33 22.56
C LYS A 352 8.09 -10.82 22.85
N GLU A 353 8.42 -9.57 22.50
CA GLU A 353 9.69 -8.91 22.85
C GLU A 353 9.93 -8.83 24.36
N LYS A 354 8.86 -8.80 25.16
CA LYS A 354 8.92 -8.84 26.63
C LYS A 354 8.92 -10.26 27.20
N GLY A 355 9.00 -11.28 26.34
CA GLY A 355 8.93 -12.69 26.71
C GLY A 355 7.51 -13.15 27.08
N ILE A 356 6.48 -12.42 26.65
CA ILE A 356 5.08 -12.77 26.89
C ILE A 356 4.51 -13.41 25.63
N GLU A 357 4.03 -14.63 25.77
CA GLU A 357 3.39 -15.37 24.68
C GLU A 357 2.00 -14.79 24.39
N ALA A 358 1.78 -14.34 23.15
CA ALA A 358 0.55 -13.68 22.75
C ALA A 358 0.16 -14.02 21.30
N TYR A 359 -1.15 -13.92 21.01
CA TYR A 359 -1.76 -14.29 19.73
C TYR A 359 -2.83 -13.28 19.32
N SER A 360 -3.04 -13.14 18.01
CA SER A 360 -4.15 -12.39 17.42
C SER A 360 -5.23 -13.37 16.96
N ILE A 361 -6.47 -13.15 17.39
CA ILE A 361 -7.62 -14.03 17.13
C ILE A 361 -8.72 -13.22 16.48
N TYR A 362 -9.25 -13.72 15.36
CA TYR A 362 -10.37 -13.08 14.70
C TYR A 362 -11.69 -13.45 15.40
N SER A 363 -12.31 -12.45 16.03
CA SER A 363 -13.40 -12.66 16.99
C SER A 363 -14.63 -13.35 16.41
N CYS A 364 -15.03 -13.06 15.18
CA CYS A 364 -16.26 -13.60 14.61
C CYS A 364 -16.19 -15.10 14.26
N GLU A 365 -15.01 -15.72 14.33
CA GLU A 365 -14.84 -17.15 14.12
C GLU A 365 -15.23 -18.01 15.33
N TYR A 366 -15.54 -17.42 16.49
CA TYR A 366 -15.74 -18.17 17.73
C TYR A 366 -17.07 -17.83 18.42
N GLU A 367 -17.75 -18.86 18.93
CA GLU A 367 -19.12 -18.78 19.48
C GLU A 367 -19.30 -17.70 20.56
N ASN A 368 -18.32 -17.58 21.45
CA ASN A 368 -18.43 -16.70 22.62
C ASN A 368 -17.73 -15.36 22.44
N LEU A 369 -16.98 -15.15 21.36
CA LEU A 369 -16.27 -13.89 21.11
C LEU A 369 -17.18 -12.84 20.47
N ASN A 370 -16.64 -11.64 20.23
CA ASN A 370 -17.44 -10.53 19.67
C ASN A 370 -17.92 -10.90 18.26
N LYS A 371 -19.17 -10.55 17.94
CA LYS A 371 -19.74 -10.74 16.60
C LYS A 371 -19.28 -9.67 15.62
N GLU A 372 -18.87 -8.51 16.12
CA GLU A 372 -18.21 -7.51 15.28
C GLU A 372 -16.82 -8.03 14.85
N PRO A 373 -16.42 -7.82 13.59
CA PRO A 373 -15.16 -8.33 13.04
C PRO A 373 -13.97 -7.57 13.64
N LEU A 374 -13.44 -8.08 14.74
CA LEU A 374 -12.27 -7.53 15.44
C LEU A 374 -11.13 -8.55 15.52
N TRP A 375 -9.91 -8.05 15.42
CA TRP A 375 -8.67 -8.75 15.75
C TRP A 375 -8.38 -8.58 17.23
N CYS A 376 -8.70 -9.60 18.03
CA CYS A 376 -8.52 -9.60 19.47
C CYS A 376 -7.16 -10.17 19.85
N VAL A 377 -6.43 -9.48 20.73
CA VAL A 377 -5.16 -9.96 21.26
C VAL A 377 -5.40 -10.71 22.57
N THR A 378 -4.85 -11.92 22.66
CA THR A 378 -4.84 -12.75 23.87
C THR A 378 -3.42 -13.05 24.29
N ILE A 379 -3.15 -13.04 25.60
CA ILE A 379 -1.95 -13.61 26.20
C ILE A 379 -2.21 -15.08 26.50
N GLY A 380 -1.43 -15.96 25.88
CA GLY A 380 -1.56 -17.40 25.96
C GLY A 380 -2.84 -17.98 25.36
N LEU A 381 -2.82 -19.30 25.16
CA LEU A 381 -3.96 -20.14 24.77
C LEU A 381 -4.03 -21.28 25.78
N SER A 382 -5.05 -21.30 26.62
CA SER A 382 -5.14 -22.21 27.76
C SER A 382 -6.26 -23.23 27.61
N GLY A 383 -6.03 -24.46 28.07
CA GLY A 383 -7.08 -25.49 28.10
C GLY A 383 -8.10 -25.28 29.21
N SER A 384 -7.80 -24.42 30.19
CA SER A 384 -8.67 -24.15 31.33
C SER A 384 -8.61 -22.70 31.83
N GLU A 385 -9.68 -22.25 32.48
CA GLU A 385 -9.78 -20.92 33.10
C GLU A 385 -8.64 -20.64 34.10
N PRO A 386 -8.25 -21.56 35.01
CA PRO A 386 -7.15 -21.32 35.94
C PRO A 386 -5.77 -21.15 35.27
N GLU A 387 -5.53 -21.85 34.17
CA GLU A 387 -4.29 -21.68 33.38
C GLU A 387 -4.26 -20.30 32.73
N ALA A 388 -5.38 -19.84 32.16
CA ALA A 388 -5.48 -18.49 31.61
C ALA A 388 -5.34 -17.41 32.70
N GLN A 389 -5.90 -17.66 33.89
CA GLN A 389 -5.80 -16.75 35.04
C GLN A 389 -4.35 -16.54 35.51
N ALA A 390 -3.46 -17.51 35.25
CA ALA A 390 -2.06 -17.42 35.64
C ALA A 390 -1.31 -16.28 34.92
N TYR A 391 -1.81 -15.83 33.77
CA TYR A 391 -1.21 -14.73 33.00
C TYR A 391 -1.56 -13.32 33.51
N ILE A 392 -2.51 -13.18 34.44
CA ILE A 392 -3.03 -11.86 34.88
C ILE A 392 -1.93 -10.96 35.45
N ASP A 393 -1.04 -11.52 36.26
CA ASP A 393 0.04 -10.75 36.88
C ASP A 393 1.00 -10.20 35.80
N ASP A 394 1.25 -10.97 34.74
CA ASP A 394 2.14 -10.57 33.66
C ASP A 394 1.46 -9.58 32.71
N ALA A 395 0.18 -9.76 32.41
CA ALA A 395 -0.63 -8.78 31.69
C ALA A 395 -0.68 -7.43 32.42
N THR A 396 -0.90 -7.45 33.75
CA THR A 396 -0.94 -6.24 34.58
C THR A 396 0.40 -5.50 34.54
N LYS A 397 1.53 -6.22 34.68
CA LYS A 397 2.87 -5.62 34.56
C LYS A 397 3.15 -5.11 33.14
N ALA A 398 2.58 -5.74 32.12
CA ALA A 398 2.73 -5.34 30.74
C ALA A 398 1.89 -4.11 30.36
N GLY A 399 0.99 -3.65 31.24
CA GLY A 399 0.17 -2.45 31.04
C GLY A 399 -1.31 -2.72 30.80
N PHE A 400 -1.77 -3.96 30.98
CA PHE A 400 -3.15 -4.39 30.72
C PHE A 400 -3.86 -4.78 32.03
N PRO A 401 -4.17 -3.82 32.93
CA PRO A 401 -4.80 -4.12 34.22
C PRO A 401 -6.24 -4.60 34.09
N ASP A 402 -6.89 -4.29 32.97
CA ASP A 402 -8.28 -4.66 32.68
C ASP A 402 -8.40 -5.96 31.85
N ALA A 403 -7.28 -6.68 31.69
CA ALA A 403 -7.26 -7.97 31.01
C ALA A 403 -8.21 -8.97 31.68
N TYR A 404 -8.93 -9.75 30.88
CA TYR A 404 -9.94 -10.67 31.39
C TYR A 404 -9.86 -12.03 30.71
N VAL A 405 -10.12 -13.08 31.50
CA VAL A 405 -10.17 -14.45 30.99
C VAL A 405 -11.52 -14.68 30.33
N LYS A 406 -11.52 -15.25 29.13
CA LYS A 406 -12.75 -15.69 28.47
C LYS A 406 -12.52 -16.90 27.57
N TYR A 407 -13.45 -17.84 27.66
CA TYR A 407 -13.52 -19.01 26.79
C TYR A 407 -14.02 -18.63 25.40
N THR A 408 -13.37 -19.13 24.37
CA THR A 408 -13.74 -18.89 22.96
C THR A 408 -15.03 -19.61 22.56
N GLY A 409 -15.30 -20.79 23.10
CA GLY A 409 -16.35 -21.67 22.57
C GLY A 409 -15.93 -22.34 21.27
N ASN A 410 -16.86 -23.05 20.64
CA ASN A 410 -16.55 -23.72 19.37
C ASN A 410 -16.18 -22.69 18.30
N ARG A 411 -15.19 -23.03 17.47
CA ARG A 411 -14.95 -22.32 16.21
C ARG A 411 -16.16 -22.55 15.29
N LEU A 412 -16.78 -21.46 14.86
CA LEU A 412 -18.02 -21.45 14.06
C LEU A 412 -17.73 -21.67 12.59
N CYS A 413 -16.69 -21.02 12.08
CA CYS A 413 -16.23 -21.08 10.70
C CYS A 413 -14.76 -20.64 10.66
N LYS A 414 -14.10 -20.90 9.52
CA LYS A 414 -12.77 -20.39 9.22
C LYS A 414 -12.89 -19.36 8.10
N ARG A 415 -12.37 -18.16 8.29
CA ARG A 415 -12.36 -17.13 7.25
C ARG A 415 -11.09 -17.24 6.42
N ILE A 416 -11.24 -17.29 5.11
CA ILE A 416 -10.16 -17.51 4.16
C ILE A 416 -10.33 -16.58 2.95
N TYR A 417 -9.23 -16.36 2.25
CA TYR A 417 -9.26 -15.92 0.86
C TYR A 417 -9.19 -17.13 -0.06
N CYS A 418 -10.04 -17.19 -1.09
CA CYS A 418 -9.89 -18.15 -2.18
C CYS A 418 -9.68 -17.45 -3.52
N TYR A 419 -8.67 -17.91 -4.26
CA TYR A 419 -8.13 -17.20 -5.42
C TYR A 419 -8.57 -17.83 -6.75
N ILE A 420 -9.48 -17.17 -7.46
CA ILE A 420 -9.97 -17.63 -8.76
C ILE A 420 -9.25 -16.85 -9.88
N TYR A 421 -8.14 -17.41 -10.37
CA TYR A 421 -7.35 -16.79 -11.44
C TYR A 421 -7.89 -17.06 -12.86
N SER A 422 -8.67 -18.13 -13.03
CA SER A 422 -9.29 -18.47 -14.30
C SER A 422 -10.58 -19.25 -14.07
N ASP A 423 -11.38 -19.43 -15.12
CA ASP A 423 -12.54 -20.31 -15.09
C ASP A 423 -12.18 -21.81 -15.06
N GLN A 424 -10.89 -22.15 -15.20
CA GLN A 424 -10.42 -23.53 -15.05
C GLN A 424 -10.57 -23.98 -13.60
N GLY A 425 -11.23 -25.13 -13.40
CA GLY A 425 -11.54 -25.67 -12.07
C GLY A 425 -12.93 -25.32 -11.56
N LEU A 426 -13.65 -24.38 -12.21
CA LEU A 426 -15.03 -24.05 -11.86
C LEU A 426 -16.04 -24.95 -12.58
N GLU A 427 -16.77 -25.75 -11.79
CA GLU A 427 -17.94 -26.49 -12.25
C GLU A 427 -19.21 -25.80 -11.77
N ILE A 428 -19.82 -24.99 -12.63
CA ILE A 428 -21.02 -24.21 -12.32
C ILE A 428 -22.26 -24.96 -12.82
N THR A 429 -23.19 -25.24 -11.92
CA THR A 429 -24.51 -25.80 -12.19
C THR A 429 -25.61 -24.91 -11.57
N PRO A 430 -26.88 -25.05 -11.98
CA PRO A 430 -27.97 -24.21 -11.45
C PRO A 430 -28.13 -24.23 -9.92
N SER A 431 -27.67 -25.28 -9.24
CA SER A 431 -27.84 -25.45 -7.79
C SER A 431 -26.53 -25.57 -7.02
N LYS A 432 -25.38 -25.57 -7.69
CA LYS A 432 -24.07 -25.78 -7.07
C LYS A 432 -22.95 -25.23 -7.93
N VAL A 433 -21.98 -24.56 -7.31
CA VAL A 433 -20.66 -24.29 -7.88
C VAL A 433 -19.65 -25.14 -7.13
N THR A 434 -18.82 -25.89 -7.86
CA THR A 434 -17.66 -26.56 -7.27
C THR A 434 -16.41 -25.87 -7.81
N MET A 435 -15.54 -25.43 -6.91
CA MET A 435 -14.27 -24.78 -7.22
C MET A 435 -13.16 -25.76 -6.89
N ASN A 436 -12.61 -26.44 -7.90
CA ASN A 436 -11.67 -27.52 -7.71
C ASN A 436 -10.22 -27.00 -7.66
N GLU A 437 -9.47 -27.46 -6.67
CA GLU A 437 -8.03 -27.15 -6.51
C GLU A 437 -7.74 -25.64 -6.57
N ILE A 438 -8.60 -24.83 -5.93
CA ILE A 438 -8.41 -23.39 -5.82
C ILE A 438 -7.43 -23.07 -4.70
N PRO A 439 -6.41 -22.22 -4.94
CA PRO A 439 -5.53 -21.74 -3.88
C PRO A 439 -6.33 -21.01 -2.80
N THR A 440 -6.00 -21.26 -1.55
CA THR A 440 -6.63 -20.61 -0.40
C THR A 440 -5.59 -20.14 0.60
N GLU A 441 -5.85 -18.99 1.23
CA GLU A 441 -5.03 -18.41 2.30
C GLU A 441 -5.90 -18.15 3.53
N ASP A 442 -5.38 -18.44 4.73
CA ASP A 442 -6.06 -18.10 5.97
C ASP A 442 -5.96 -16.59 6.22
N LEU A 443 -7.07 -15.95 6.61
CA LEU A 443 -7.08 -14.52 6.92
C LEU A 443 -6.12 -14.16 8.06
N SER A 444 -5.77 -15.12 8.93
CA SER A 444 -4.79 -14.98 10.00
C SER A 444 -3.32 -15.05 9.54
N GLY A 445 -3.04 -15.52 8.31
CA GLY A 445 -1.67 -15.63 7.76
C GLY A 445 -0.81 -16.68 8.47
N THR A 446 -1.42 -17.77 8.94
CA THR A 446 -0.70 -18.90 9.56
C THR A 446 -0.68 -20.07 8.58
N SER A 447 0.52 -20.45 8.14
CA SER A 447 0.81 -21.28 6.96
C SER A 447 0.55 -22.79 7.10
N ASP A 448 -0.12 -23.24 8.16
CA ASP A 448 -0.26 -24.68 8.43
C ASP A 448 -1.37 -25.39 7.62
N ASP A 449 -2.17 -24.63 6.86
CA ASP A 449 -3.35 -25.17 6.17
C ASP A 449 -3.56 -24.56 4.77
N GLU A 450 -2.45 -24.11 4.18
CA GLU A 450 -2.38 -23.52 2.84
C GLU A 450 -2.15 -24.60 1.78
N GLY A 451 -2.98 -24.56 0.74
CA GLY A 451 -2.94 -25.51 -0.35
C GLY A 451 -4.23 -25.48 -1.19
N PRO A 452 -4.21 -26.02 -2.41
CA PRO A 452 -5.39 -26.07 -3.27
C PRO A 452 -6.54 -26.83 -2.59
N ARG A 453 -7.69 -26.18 -2.40
CA ARG A 453 -8.90 -26.79 -1.85
C ARG A 453 -9.97 -26.99 -2.91
N THR A 454 -10.83 -27.98 -2.66
CA THR A 454 -12.09 -28.07 -3.40
C THR A 454 -13.19 -27.43 -2.55
N LEU A 455 -13.71 -26.30 -2.99
CA LEU A 455 -14.74 -25.55 -2.27
C LEU A 455 -16.10 -25.62 -2.98
N VAL A 456 -17.18 -25.51 -2.21
CA VAL A 456 -18.55 -25.63 -2.72
C VAL A 456 -19.37 -24.40 -2.32
N ILE A 457 -20.05 -23.82 -3.31
CA ILE A 457 -21.17 -22.88 -3.12
C ILE A 457 -22.45 -23.59 -3.51
N ASP A 458 -23.48 -23.51 -2.66
CA ASP A 458 -24.81 -24.04 -2.98
C ASP A 458 -25.93 -23.10 -2.52
N SER A 459 -27.13 -23.64 -2.27
CA SER A 459 -28.30 -22.86 -1.85
C SER A 459 -28.20 -22.33 -0.41
N ASP A 460 -27.34 -22.92 0.41
CA ASP A 460 -27.16 -22.55 1.81
C ASP A 460 -26.06 -21.49 1.97
N THR A 461 -25.22 -21.29 0.94
CA THR A 461 -24.25 -20.19 0.89
C THR A 461 -24.94 -18.84 0.75
N VAL A 462 -24.52 -17.85 1.55
CA VAL A 462 -25.09 -16.50 1.55
C VAL A 462 -24.06 -15.42 1.20
N PHE A 463 -24.50 -14.29 0.67
CA PHE A 463 -23.73 -13.06 0.81
C PHE A 463 -23.92 -12.56 2.24
N ASP A 464 -22.82 -12.37 2.97
CA ASP A 464 -22.90 -11.82 4.32
C ASP A 464 -23.50 -10.41 4.29
N SER A 465 -24.15 -9.99 5.37
CA SER A 465 -24.71 -8.64 5.48
C SER A 465 -23.68 -7.51 5.34
N SER A 466 -22.41 -7.80 5.62
CA SER A 466 -21.27 -6.90 5.45
C SER A 466 -20.61 -7.00 4.08
N CYS A 467 -21.13 -7.84 3.17
CA CYS A 467 -20.49 -8.09 1.90
C CYS A 467 -20.34 -6.82 1.07
N ALA A 468 -19.14 -6.62 0.49
CA ALA A 468 -18.82 -5.54 -0.43
C ALA A 468 -19.52 -5.75 -1.79
N MET A 469 -20.85 -5.65 -1.82
CA MET A 469 -21.69 -5.98 -2.98
C MET A 469 -21.31 -5.24 -4.27
N GLN A 470 -20.70 -4.06 -4.16
CA GLN A 470 -20.19 -3.28 -5.29
C GLN A 470 -19.12 -4.03 -6.12
N THR A 471 -18.50 -5.06 -5.54
CA THR A 471 -17.51 -5.90 -6.21
C THR A 471 -18.11 -6.98 -7.11
N PHE A 472 -19.41 -7.26 -6.99
CA PHE A 472 -20.09 -8.29 -7.77
C PHE A 472 -20.77 -7.68 -9.00
N GLY A 473 -20.06 -7.67 -10.12
CA GLY A 473 -20.57 -7.20 -11.41
C GLY A 473 -21.92 -7.82 -11.79
N GLY A 474 -22.88 -6.97 -12.17
CA GLY A 474 -24.21 -7.42 -12.61
C GLY A 474 -25.11 -8.03 -11.53
N TYR A 475 -24.71 -7.99 -10.25
CA TYR A 475 -25.51 -8.46 -9.11
C TYR A 475 -26.91 -7.81 -9.07
N LYS A 476 -27.92 -8.60 -8.71
CA LYS A 476 -29.30 -8.12 -8.48
C LYS A 476 -29.71 -8.32 -7.03
N GLN A 477 -30.28 -7.29 -6.42
CA GLN A 477 -30.71 -7.35 -5.02
C GLN A 477 -31.60 -8.59 -4.74
N GLY A 478 -31.19 -9.39 -3.76
CA GLY A 478 -31.87 -10.61 -3.34
C GLY A 478 -31.42 -11.88 -4.07
N GLU A 479 -30.47 -11.76 -5.01
CA GLU A 479 -29.80 -12.89 -5.64
C GLU A 479 -28.86 -13.60 -4.66
N SER A 480 -28.84 -14.94 -4.72
CA SER A 480 -27.89 -15.74 -3.93
C SER A 480 -26.53 -15.89 -4.63
N PRO A 481 -25.45 -16.25 -3.91
CA PRO A 481 -24.14 -16.52 -4.50
C PRO A 481 -24.20 -17.52 -5.67
N VAL A 482 -24.89 -18.65 -5.51
CA VAL A 482 -25.02 -19.65 -6.59
C VAL A 482 -25.76 -19.09 -7.81
N GLU A 483 -26.78 -18.25 -7.61
CA GLU A 483 -27.51 -17.61 -8.71
C GLU A 483 -26.65 -16.60 -9.47
N TRP A 484 -25.80 -15.85 -8.75
CA TRP A 484 -24.86 -14.90 -9.33
C TRP A 484 -23.78 -15.61 -10.16
N PHE A 485 -23.14 -16.66 -9.60
CA PHE A 485 -22.13 -17.46 -10.32
C PHE A 485 -22.67 -18.08 -11.62
N ASN A 486 -23.95 -18.51 -11.64
CA ASN A 486 -24.58 -19.02 -12.85
C ASN A 486 -24.64 -17.98 -13.99
N LYS A 487 -24.78 -16.70 -13.65
CA LYS A 487 -24.91 -15.58 -14.61
C LYS A 487 -23.58 -14.96 -14.97
N ALA A 488 -22.64 -14.86 -14.03
CA ALA A 488 -21.31 -14.29 -14.22
C ALA A 488 -20.56 -15.00 -15.36
N LYS A 489 -19.72 -14.25 -16.10
CA LYS A 489 -18.96 -14.75 -17.25
C LYS A 489 -17.60 -14.08 -17.32
N GLY A 490 -16.59 -14.85 -17.73
CA GLY A 490 -15.26 -14.32 -18.03
C GLY A 490 -14.65 -13.63 -16.80
N PRO A 491 -14.17 -12.38 -16.93
CA PRO A 491 -13.50 -11.66 -15.84
C PRO A 491 -14.33 -11.51 -14.57
N ASP A 492 -15.67 -11.46 -14.66
CA ASP A 492 -16.53 -11.30 -13.48
C ASP A 492 -16.43 -12.48 -12.50
N LEU A 493 -15.99 -13.65 -12.95
CA LEU A 493 -15.82 -14.83 -12.09
C LEU A 493 -14.47 -14.82 -11.35
N LEU A 494 -13.54 -13.97 -11.77
CA LEU A 494 -12.16 -13.99 -11.30
C LEU A 494 -11.99 -13.05 -10.09
N GLY A 495 -10.96 -13.32 -9.28
CA GLY A 495 -10.58 -12.48 -8.16
C GLY A 495 -10.29 -13.28 -6.88
N VAL A 496 -10.11 -12.52 -5.80
CA VAL A 496 -9.84 -12.97 -4.44
C VAL A 496 -11.15 -12.88 -3.65
N TYR A 497 -11.75 -14.03 -3.40
CA TYR A 497 -13.01 -14.11 -2.68
C TYR A 497 -12.71 -14.23 -1.19
N ASP A 498 -13.16 -13.26 -0.42
CA ASP A 498 -13.20 -13.30 1.04
C ASP A 498 -14.41 -14.10 1.47
N VAL A 499 -14.18 -15.27 2.08
CA VAL A 499 -15.23 -16.24 2.39
C VAL A 499 -15.04 -16.84 3.77
N SER A 500 -16.13 -17.30 4.38
CA SER A 500 -16.09 -18.19 5.52
C SER A 500 -16.45 -19.60 5.08
N ILE A 501 -15.75 -20.58 5.64
CA ILE A 501 -15.92 -22.00 5.32
C ILE A 501 -16.16 -22.87 6.55
N THR A 502 -16.92 -23.94 6.34
CA THR A 502 -17.05 -25.10 7.24
C THR A 502 -16.73 -26.36 6.45
N GLY A 503 -15.54 -26.93 6.67
CA GLY A 503 -15.02 -27.99 5.81
C GLY A 503 -14.80 -27.49 4.38
N ASP A 504 -15.42 -28.16 3.40
CA ASP A 504 -15.34 -27.80 1.98
C ASP A 504 -16.47 -26.85 1.53
N HIS A 505 -17.40 -26.52 2.42
CA HIS A 505 -18.54 -25.67 2.12
C HIS A 505 -18.22 -24.20 2.40
N ILE A 506 -18.53 -23.32 1.45
CA ILE A 506 -18.52 -21.87 1.63
C ILE A 506 -19.84 -21.47 2.27
N ASP A 507 -19.77 -21.00 3.52
CA ASP A 507 -20.96 -20.59 4.28
C ASP A 507 -21.39 -19.17 3.91
N ALA A 508 -20.43 -18.24 3.84
CA ALA A 508 -20.70 -16.85 3.51
C ALA A 508 -19.62 -16.23 2.61
N VAL A 509 -20.04 -15.31 1.75
CA VAL A 509 -19.17 -14.49 0.89
C VAL A 509 -19.20 -13.04 1.39
N TYR A 510 -18.03 -12.45 1.59
CA TYR A 510 -17.85 -11.08 2.10
C TYR A 510 -17.34 -10.10 1.05
N GLY A 511 -16.79 -10.59 -0.07
CA GLY A 511 -16.32 -9.72 -1.16
C GLY A 511 -15.65 -10.53 -2.25
N ASN A 512 -15.48 -9.91 -3.42
CA ASN A 512 -14.60 -10.39 -4.47
C ASN A 512 -13.64 -9.25 -4.86
N TYR A 513 -12.37 -9.36 -4.52
CA TYR A 513 -11.40 -8.31 -4.75
C TYR A 513 -10.51 -8.69 -5.95
N TRP A 514 -9.94 -7.71 -6.64
CA TRP A 514 -8.84 -8.03 -7.54
C TRP A 514 -7.61 -8.36 -6.69
N TRP A 515 -6.72 -9.21 -7.21
CA TRP A 515 -5.48 -9.60 -6.52
C TRP A 515 -4.41 -8.48 -6.54
N ASP A 516 -4.85 -7.24 -6.81
CA ASP A 516 -4.04 -6.03 -6.98
C ASP A 516 -4.18 -5.11 -5.74
#